data_AF-A0A8T7GT60-F1
#
_entry.id   AF-A0A8T7GT60-F1
#
_cell.length_a   1.000
_cell.length_b   1.000
_cell.length_c   1.000
_cell.angle_alpha   90.00
_cell.angle_beta   90.00
_cell.angle_gamma   90.00
#
_symmetry.space_group_name_H-M   'P 1'
#
loop_
_entity.id
_entity.type
_entity.pdbx_description
1 polymer ?
#
loop_
_entity_poly.entity_id
_entity_poly.type
_entity_poly.pdbx_seq_one_letter_code
_entity_poly.pdbx_strand_id
1 'polypeptide(L)'
;MFAGVDLAASPRGVSGVVVLEQGRGGAARLLACAEARFSDEELLELLTLHGPPAAVVFDAPLWGGEAVDGFRPVERLVLRLGGRLLPLKLASMRALARRGLRLAARVKVFSEVFETHPRSFLRIGGCGVDAVARRLGVDAAALRGCGRHSLDAFAAAAAAALLRSGLVYVLAGERFGFLVPLRGLCTRL
;
A
#
# COMPACT_ATOMS: atom_id res chain seq x y z
N MET A 1 -14.22 -3.20 -3.18
CA MET A 1 -13.32 -3.20 -2.01
C MET A 1 -11.90 -2.94 -2.46
N PHE A 2 -11.06 -2.38 -1.60
CA PHE A 2 -9.63 -2.13 -1.82
C PHE A 2 -8.87 -2.62 -0.60
N ALA A 3 -7.70 -3.22 -0.80
CA ALA A 3 -6.88 -3.69 0.30
C ALA A 3 -5.47 -3.09 0.25
N GLY A 4 -4.87 -2.94 1.43
CA GLY A 4 -3.51 -2.48 1.60
C GLY A 4 -2.76 -3.40 2.56
N VAL A 5 -1.48 -3.62 2.27
CA VAL A 5 -0.62 -4.53 3.02
C VAL A 5 0.70 -3.83 3.36
N ASP A 6 0.95 -3.59 4.64
CA ASP A 6 2.30 -3.31 5.14
C ASP A 6 3.03 -4.64 5.33
N LEU A 7 3.92 -4.99 4.42
CA LEU A 7 4.49 -6.33 4.33
C LEU A 7 5.84 -6.41 5.06
N ALA A 8 5.97 -7.36 5.99
CA ALA A 8 7.28 -7.71 6.53
C ALA A 8 8.11 -8.52 5.53
N ALA A 9 9.44 -8.33 5.55
CA ALA A 9 10.36 -9.08 4.69
C ALA A 9 10.35 -10.61 4.90
N SER A 10 9.83 -11.08 6.03
CA SER A 10 9.61 -12.50 6.33
C SER A 10 8.41 -12.69 7.25
N PRO A 11 7.80 -13.90 7.31
CA PRO A 11 6.71 -14.21 8.24
C PRO A 11 7.06 -14.05 9.73
N ARG A 12 8.35 -13.94 10.08
CA ARG A 12 8.78 -13.67 11.46
C ARG A 12 8.55 -12.21 11.89
N GLY A 13 8.40 -11.31 10.92
CA GLY A 13 8.08 -9.90 11.15
C GLY A 13 6.58 -9.64 11.14
N VAL A 14 6.17 -8.55 11.79
CA VAL A 14 4.77 -8.11 11.82
C VAL A 14 4.42 -7.45 10.49
N SER A 15 3.31 -7.88 9.89
CA SER A 15 2.71 -7.26 8.71
C SER A 15 1.34 -6.71 9.09
N GLY A 16 0.93 -5.60 8.47
CA GLY A 16 -0.39 -5.00 8.62
C GLY A 16 -1.27 -5.27 7.40
N VAL A 17 -2.57 -5.50 7.61
CA VAL A 17 -3.56 -5.65 6.54
C VAL A 17 -4.76 -4.78 6.85
N VAL A 18 -5.23 -4.04 5.84
CA VAL A 18 -6.46 -3.26 5.90
C VAL A 18 -7.29 -3.51 4.66
N VAL A 19 -8.60 -3.74 4.84
CA VAL A 19 -9.57 -3.89 3.75
C VAL A 19 -10.67 -2.84 3.90
N LEU A 20 -10.88 -2.08 2.83
CA LEU A 20 -11.86 -1.01 2.74
C LEU A 20 -12.96 -1.37 1.73
N GLU A 21 -14.21 -1.15 2.12
CA GLU A 21 -15.35 -1.16 1.21
C GLU A 21 -15.72 0.28 0.85
N GLN A 22 -15.56 0.66 -0.41
CA GLN A 22 -15.95 1.98 -0.87
C GLN A 22 -17.45 2.02 -1.17
N GLY A 23 -18.17 2.87 -0.45
CA GLY A 23 -19.60 3.13 -0.64
C GLY A 23 -19.90 4.18 -1.72
N ARG A 24 -21.18 4.48 -1.88
CA ARG A 24 -21.66 5.56 -2.77
C ARG A 24 -21.22 6.92 -2.19
N GLY A 25 -20.73 7.82 -3.05
CA GLY A 25 -20.25 9.16 -2.64
C GLY A 25 -18.80 9.22 -2.16
N GLY A 26 -18.05 8.12 -2.18
CA GLY A 26 -16.62 8.10 -1.89
C GLY A 26 -16.23 7.88 -0.43
N ALA A 27 -17.21 7.79 0.49
CA ALA A 27 -16.97 7.28 1.84
C ALA A 27 -16.64 5.77 1.78
N ALA A 28 -15.80 5.31 2.69
CA ALA A 28 -15.36 3.94 2.81
C ALA A 28 -15.65 3.39 4.21
N ARG A 29 -15.96 2.11 4.29
CA ARG A 29 -16.15 1.35 5.52
C ARG A 29 -14.95 0.43 5.74
N LEU A 30 -14.44 0.39 6.96
CA LEU A 30 -13.39 -0.55 7.36
C LEU A 30 -14.02 -1.95 7.51
N LEU A 31 -13.57 -2.92 6.70
CA LEU A 31 -14.03 -4.30 6.76
C LEU A 31 -13.13 -5.16 7.63
N ALA A 32 -11.81 -5.02 7.44
CA ALA A 32 -10.80 -5.75 8.17
C ALA A 32 -9.61 -4.84 8.48
N CYS A 33 -9.01 -5.05 9.64
CA CYS A 33 -7.88 -4.29 10.14
C CYS A 33 -7.14 -5.15 11.15
N ALA A 34 -5.92 -5.58 10.82
CA ALA A 34 -5.14 -6.46 11.66
C ALA A 34 -3.65 -6.21 11.46
N GLU A 35 -2.86 -6.50 12.50
CA GLU A 35 -1.42 -6.67 12.39
C GLU A 35 -0.99 -7.91 13.16
N ALA A 36 -0.18 -8.77 12.53
CA ALA A 36 0.38 -9.96 13.16
C ALA A 36 1.57 -10.48 12.36
N ARG A 37 2.15 -11.57 12.84
CA ARG A 37 3.12 -12.36 12.08
C ARG A 37 2.37 -13.31 11.16
N PHE A 38 2.01 -12.83 9.98
CA PHE A 38 1.29 -13.63 8.99
C PHE A 38 2.25 -14.41 8.08
N SER A 39 1.91 -15.68 7.84
CA SER A 39 2.34 -16.44 6.67
C SER A 39 1.80 -15.84 5.38
N ASP A 40 2.30 -16.32 4.23
CA ASP A 40 1.81 -15.85 2.93
C ASP A 40 0.37 -16.36 2.68
N GLU A 41 0.01 -17.52 3.21
CA GLU A 41 -1.33 -18.13 3.15
C GLU A 41 -2.34 -17.33 3.97
N GLU A 42 -2.03 -17.01 5.23
CA GLU A 42 -2.91 -16.20 6.09
C GLU A 42 -3.17 -14.81 5.49
N LEU A 43 -2.16 -14.19 4.86
CA LEU A 43 -2.35 -12.91 4.17
C LEU A 43 -3.36 -13.05 3.02
N LEU A 44 -3.28 -14.12 2.22
CA LEU A 44 -4.20 -14.33 1.10
C LEU A 44 -5.62 -14.61 1.60
N GLU A 45 -5.77 -15.43 2.64
CA GLU A 45 -7.06 -15.69 3.27
C GLU A 45 -7.71 -14.38 3.75
N LEU A 46 -6.96 -13.55 4.50
CA LEU A 46 -7.44 -12.25 4.98
C LEU A 46 -7.82 -11.30 3.85
N LEU A 47 -7.04 -11.27 2.76
CA LEU A 47 -7.34 -10.44 1.59
C LEU A 47 -8.64 -10.85 0.90
N THR A 48 -9.03 -12.12 1.00
CA THR A 48 -10.23 -12.68 0.33
C THR A 48 -11.40 -12.94 1.27
N LEU A 49 -11.25 -12.70 2.58
CA LEU A 49 -12.25 -13.03 3.61
C LEU A 49 -13.64 -12.45 3.32
N HIS A 50 -13.68 -11.25 2.72
CA HIS A 50 -14.93 -10.56 2.35
C HIS A 50 -15.22 -10.62 0.84
N GLY A 51 -14.54 -11.50 0.11
CA GLY A 51 -14.49 -11.54 -1.36
C GLY A 51 -13.24 -10.86 -1.93
N PRO A 52 -12.90 -11.10 -3.21
CA PRO A 52 -11.70 -10.53 -3.82
C PRO A 52 -11.82 -9.00 -3.94
N PRO A 53 -10.82 -8.23 -3.47
CA PRO A 53 -10.80 -6.79 -3.64
C PRO A 53 -10.58 -6.43 -5.11
N ALA A 54 -11.02 -5.24 -5.52
CA ALA A 54 -10.77 -4.73 -6.86
C ALA A 54 -9.28 -4.42 -7.08
N ALA A 55 -8.58 -3.98 -6.03
CA ALA A 55 -7.14 -3.83 -6.03
C ALA A 55 -6.53 -4.12 -4.65
N VAL A 56 -5.30 -4.64 -4.67
CA VAL A 56 -4.42 -4.80 -3.50
C VAL A 56 -3.16 -3.98 -3.70
N VAL A 57 -2.79 -3.20 -2.68
CA VAL A 57 -1.59 -2.35 -2.70
C VAL A 57 -0.61 -2.81 -1.64
N PHE A 58 0.62 -3.12 -2.05
CA PHE A 58 1.69 -3.54 -1.15
C PHE A 58 2.63 -2.39 -0.79
N ASP A 59 2.99 -2.23 0.48
CA ASP A 59 4.21 -1.54 0.93
C ASP A 59 5.41 -2.46 0.78
N ALA A 60 5.76 -2.74 -0.48
CA ALA A 60 6.92 -3.54 -0.83
C ALA A 60 7.31 -3.21 -2.28
N PRO A 61 8.62 -3.19 -2.59
CA PRO A 61 9.04 -3.14 -3.98
C PRO A 61 8.67 -4.46 -4.69
N LEU A 62 7.80 -4.42 -5.68
CA LEU A 62 7.38 -5.60 -6.43
C LEU A 62 8.31 -5.86 -7.62
N TRP A 63 9.59 -6.12 -7.29
CA TRP A 63 10.68 -6.22 -8.26
C TRP A 63 11.58 -7.43 -7.99
N GLY A 64 12.03 -8.06 -9.08
CA GLY A 64 12.89 -9.25 -9.03
C GLY A 64 14.24 -9.11 -9.73
N GLY A 65 14.53 -7.97 -10.37
CA GLY A 65 15.77 -7.74 -11.11
C GLY A 65 16.79 -6.90 -10.35
N GLU A 66 17.84 -6.48 -11.06
CA GLU A 66 18.86 -5.56 -10.53
C GLU A 66 18.39 -4.11 -10.63
N ALA A 67 18.85 -3.26 -9.70
CA ALA A 67 18.52 -1.84 -9.66
C ALA A 67 19.79 -1.00 -9.74
N VAL A 68 19.86 -0.06 -10.68
CA VAL A 68 21.02 0.84 -10.83
C VAL A 68 21.13 1.73 -9.59
N ASP A 69 22.30 1.74 -8.94
CA ASP A 69 22.56 2.39 -7.64
C ASP A 69 21.61 2.00 -6.49
N GLY A 70 20.86 0.90 -6.65
CA GLY A 70 19.84 0.48 -5.71
C GLY A 70 18.48 1.14 -5.88
N PHE A 71 18.18 1.81 -7.00
CA PHE A 71 16.84 2.36 -7.28
C PHE A 71 16.40 2.09 -8.73
N ARG A 72 15.17 1.58 -8.91
CA ARG A 72 14.51 1.48 -10.22
C ARG A 72 14.15 2.86 -10.76
N PRO A 73 13.81 2.97 -12.06
CA PRO A 73 13.28 4.21 -12.63
C PRO A 73 12.10 4.78 -11.82
N VAL A 74 11.18 3.93 -11.36
CA VAL A 74 10.01 4.35 -10.58
C VAL A 74 10.38 4.93 -9.20
N GLU A 75 11.33 4.33 -8.47
CA GLU A 75 11.81 4.91 -7.21
C GLU A 75 12.47 6.28 -7.42
N ARG A 76 13.23 6.46 -8.51
CA ARG A 76 13.86 7.75 -8.83
C ARG A 76 12.81 8.83 -9.08
N LEU A 77 11.70 8.51 -9.72
CA LEU A 77 10.57 9.42 -9.87
C LEU A 77 9.94 9.77 -8.51
N VAL A 78 9.69 8.78 -7.66
CA VAL A 78 9.14 9.01 -6.31
C VAL A 78 10.06 9.88 -5.46
N LEU A 79 11.38 9.67 -5.53
CA LEU A 79 12.38 10.53 -4.86
C LEU A 79 12.33 11.97 -5.38
N ARG A 80 12.24 12.19 -6.69
CA ARG A 80 12.08 13.53 -7.29
C ARG A 80 10.77 14.21 -6.87
N LEU A 81 9.72 13.42 -6.66
CA LEU A 81 8.45 13.93 -6.15
C LEU A 81 8.52 14.35 -4.67
N GLY A 82 9.60 14.02 -3.96
CA GLY A 82 9.82 14.36 -2.56
C GLY A 82 9.62 13.17 -1.61
N GLY A 83 9.45 11.95 -2.13
CA GLY A 83 9.38 10.74 -1.32
C GLY A 83 10.71 10.40 -0.65
N ARG A 84 10.68 9.43 0.27
CA ARG A 84 11.86 8.88 0.94
C ARG A 84 11.81 7.36 0.89
N LEU A 85 12.71 6.76 0.15
CA LEU A 85 12.77 5.32 -0.08
C LEU A 85 14.12 4.76 0.33
N LEU A 86 14.12 3.52 0.81
CA LEU A 86 15.36 2.78 1.06
C LEU A 86 15.86 2.13 -0.23
N PRO A 87 17.18 2.06 -0.45
CA PRO A 87 17.72 1.47 -1.67
C PRO A 87 17.56 -0.06 -1.67
N LEU A 88 17.22 -0.61 -2.83
CA LEU A 88 17.04 -2.04 -3.09
C LEU A 88 18.30 -2.89 -2.90
N LYS A 89 19.50 -2.27 -2.85
CA LYS A 89 20.74 -3.02 -2.54
C LYS A 89 20.79 -3.55 -1.10
N LEU A 90 19.99 -2.98 -0.19
CA LEU A 90 19.90 -3.47 1.19
C LEU A 90 19.32 -4.88 1.24
N ALA A 91 19.94 -5.76 2.03
CA ALA A 91 19.53 -7.16 2.14
C ALA A 91 18.06 -7.32 2.59
N SER A 92 17.61 -6.49 3.54
CA SER A 92 16.23 -6.45 4.01
C SER A 92 15.26 -6.04 2.90
N MET A 93 15.60 -5.05 2.08
CA MET A 93 14.78 -4.61 0.96
C MET A 93 14.71 -5.66 -0.14
N ARG A 94 15.80 -6.40 -0.42
CA ARG A 94 15.77 -7.53 -1.36
C ARG A 94 14.89 -8.67 -0.86
N ALA A 95 14.97 -8.98 0.43
CA ALA A 95 14.11 -10.00 1.04
C ALA A 95 12.63 -9.61 0.97
N LEU A 96 12.31 -8.35 1.31
CA LEU A 96 10.97 -7.78 1.17
C LEU A 96 10.49 -7.83 -0.27
N ALA A 97 11.32 -7.40 -1.23
CA ALA A 97 10.94 -7.37 -2.63
C ALA A 97 10.64 -8.76 -3.19
N ARG A 98 11.45 -9.76 -2.83
CA ARG A 98 11.19 -11.16 -3.20
C ARG A 98 9.89 -11.69 -2.62
N ARG A 99 9.60 -11.40 -1.34
CA ARG A 99 8.35 -11.83 -0.71
C ARG A 99 7.15 -11.13 -1.34
N GLY A 100 7.21 -9.81 -1.46
CA GLY A 100 6.17 -9.00 -2.10
C GLY A 100 5.88 -9.48 -3.51
N LEU A 101 6.90 -9.72 -4.33
CA LEU A 101 6.73 -10.21 -5.70
C LEU A 101 6.02 -11.58 -5.77
N ARG A 102 6.35 -12.52 -4.87
CA ARG A 102 5.67 -13.83 -4.82
C ARG A 102 4.20 -13.68 -4.43
N LEU A 103 3.89 -12.87 -3.42
CA LEU A 103 2.52 -12.60 -2.99
C LEU A 103 1.73 -11.87 -4.08
N ALA A 104 2.30 -10.83 -4.67
CA ALA A 104 1.71 -10.08 -5.77
C ALA A 104 1.34 -10.98 -6.95
N ALA A 105 2.19 -11.94 -7.32
CA ALA A 105 1.89 -12.90 -8.38
C ALA A 105 0.67 -13.78 -8.05
N ARG A 106 0.52 -14.21 -6.79
CA ARG A 106 -0.65 -14.99 -6.33
C ARG A 106 -1.92 -14.13 -6.28
N VAL A 107 -1.82 -12.89 -5.81
CA VAL A 107 -2.94 -11.94 -5.74
C VAL A 107 -3.42 -11.50 -7.12
N LYS A 108 -2.50 -11.36 -8.09
CA LYS A 108 -2.84 -10.93 -9.46
C LYS A 108 -3.81 -11.87 -10.18
N VAL A 109 -3.95 -13.11 -9.71
CA VAL A 109 -4.93 -14.08 -10.22
C VAL A 109 -6.37 -13.65 -9.95
N PHE A 110 -6.62 -12.83 -8.92
CA PHE A 110 -7.97 -12.44 -8.50
C PHE A 110 -8.15 -10.93 -8.24
N SER A 111 -7.10 -10.11 -8.33
CA SER A 111 -7.17 -8.67 -8.05
C SER A 111 -6.14 -7.88 -8.86
N GLU A 112 -6.40 -6.60 -9.12
CA GLU A 112 -5.35 -5.69 -9.58
C GLU A 112 -4.31 -5.49 -8.48
N VAL A 113 -3.03 -5.41 -8.87
CA VAL A 113 -1.93 -5.30 -7.91
C VAL A 113 -1.12 -4.06 -8.18
N PHE A 114 -0.88 -3.29 -7.12
CA PHE A 114 -0.02 -2.13 -7.13
C PHE A 114 0.97 -2.19 -5.98
N GLU A 115 2.00 -1.37 -6.10
CA GLU A 115 2.91 -1.04 -5.00
C GLU A 115 2.77 0.43 -4.59
N THR A 116 3.14 0.72 -3.36
CA THR A 116 3.33 2.10 -2.89
C THR A 116 4.36 2.11 -1.76
N HIS A 117 4.67 3.30 -1.25
CA HIS A 117 5.37 3.45 0.02
C HIS A 117 4.56 4.45 0.86
N PRO A 118 3.78 3.98 1.86
CA PRO A 118 2.84 4.76 2.67
C PRO A 118 3.41 6.09 3.17
N ARG A 119 4.62 6.07 3.73
CA ARG A 119 5.26 7.29 4.25
C ARG A 119 5.65 8.27 3.14
N SER A 120 6.03 7.79 1.96
CA SER A 120 6.26 8.66 0.78
C SER A 120 4.94 9.20 0.25
N PHE A 121 3.91 8.36 0.18
CA PHE A 121 2.57 8.74 -0.24
C PHE A 121 2.05 9.91 0.63
N LEU A 122 1.98 9.70 1.94
CA LEU A 122 1.54 10.73 2.89
C LEU A 122 2.40 12.01 2.80
N ARG A 123 3.73 11.87 2.70
CA ARG A 123 4.64 13.01 2.57
C ARG A 123 4.42 13.82 1.28
N ILE A 124 4.34 13.17 0.13
CA ILE A 124 4.13 13.83 -1.17
C ILE A 124 2.75 14.49 -1.18
N GLY A 125 1.74 13.83 -0.61
CA GLY A 125 0.40 14.36 -0.46
C GLY A 125 0.29 15.50 0.54
N GLY A 126 1.29 15.69 1.41
CA GLY A 126 1.19 16.63 2.53
C GLY A 126 0.13 16.23 3.55
N CYS A 127 -0.18 14.94 3.66
CA CYS A 127 -1.25 14.41 4.51
C CYS A 127 -0.69 13.75 5.77
N GLY A 128 -1.43 13.88 6.88
CA GLY A 128 -1.41 12.88 7.95
C GLY A 128 -2.38 11.73 7.63
N VAL A 129 -2.16 10.56 8.24
CA VAL A 129 -3.05 9.39 8.06
C VAL A 129 -4.49 9.71 8.47
N ASP A 130 -4.68 10.51 9.52
CA ASP A 130 -6.01 10.94 10.01
C ASP A 130 -6.77 11.82 9.01
N ALA A 131 -6.06 12.67 8.27
CA ALA A 131 -6.69 13.50 7.25
C ALA A 131 -7.24 12.63 6.10
N VAL A 132 -6.47 11.60 5.71
CA VAL A 132 -6.91 10.62 4.71
C VAL A 132 -8.07 9.78 5.24
N ALA A 133 -8.01 9.31 6.49
CA ALA A 133 -9.09 8.56 7.14
C ALA A 133 -10.39 9.38 7.18
N ARG A 134 -10.32 10.63 7.64
CA ARG A 134 -11.47 11.54 7.67
C ARG A 134 -12.08 11.74 6.28
N ARG A 135 -11.23 11.92 5.26
CA ARG A 135 -11.71 12.11 3.88
C ARG A 135 -12.42 10.89 3.31
N LEU A 136 -11.96 9.71 3.71
CA LEU A 136 -12.60 8.44 3.36
C LEU A 136 -13.74 8.09 4.33
N GLY A 137 -14.06 8.91 5.34
CA GLY A 137 -15.10 8.59 6.32
C GLY A 137 -14.77 7.39 7.21
N VAL A 138 -13.47 7.06 7.37
CA VAL A 138 -12.99 5.97 8.22
C VAL A 138 -12.58 6.55 9.59
N ASP A 139 -12.98 5.86 10.66
CA ASP A 139 -12.58 6.24 12.02
C ASP A 139 -11.08 5.98 12.26
N ALA A 140 -10.33 7.07 12.47
CA ALA A 140 -8.90 7.01 12.75
C ALA A 140 -8.57 6.40 14.12
N ALA A 141 -9.48 6.43 15.10
CA ALA A 141 -9.29 5.78 16.39
C ALA A 141 -9.35 4.26 16.25
N ALA A 142 -10.34 3.75 15.50
CA ALA A 142 -10.44 2.33 15.15
C ALA A 142 -9.17 1.83 14.45
N LEU A 143 -8.65 2.57 13.46
CA LEU A 143 -7.41 2.21 12.76
C LEU A 143 -6.20 2.12 13.71
N ARG A 144 -6.06 3.06 14.65
CA ARG A 144 -4.99 3.05 15.65
C ARG A 144 -5.10 1.88 16.61
N GLY A 145 -6.33 1.46 16.94
CA GLY A 145 -6.59 0.28 17.76
C GLY A 145 -6.04 -1.01 17.14
N CYS A 146 -5.87 -1.07 15.82
CA CYS A 146 -5.27 -2.21 15.13
C CYS A 146 -3.73 -2.25 15.21
N GLY A 147 -3.10 -1.11 15.47
CA GLY A 147 -1.64 -0.97 15.57
C GLY A 147 -0.98 -0.21 14.43
N ARG A 148 0.35 -0.07 14.53
CA ARG A 148 1.13 0.85 13.68
C ARG A 148 1.27 0.37 12.25
N HIS A 149 1.38 -0.94 12.04
CA HIS A 149 1.53 -1.53 10.70
C HIS A 149 0.21 -1.45 9.93
N SER A 150 -0.92 -1.49 10.65
CA SER A 150 -2.23 -1.24 10.06
C SER A 150 -2.41 0.20 9.55
N LEU A 151 -1.69 1.20 10.11
CA LEU A 151 -1.75 2.58 9.59
C LEU A 151 -1.04 2.71 8.23
N ASP A 152 0.11 2.07 8.07
CA ASP A 152 0.82 2.01 6.78
C ASP A 152 0.02 1.19 5.75
N ALA A 153 -0.56 0.06 6.18
CA ALA A 153 -1.49 -0.73 5.37
C ALA A 153 -2.74 0.07 4.96
N PHE A 154 -3.33 0.87 5.86
CA PHE A 154 -4.45 1.75 5.56
C PHE A 154 -4.07 2.79 4.50
N ALA A 155 -2.91 3.45 4.64
CA ALA A 155 -2.46 4.42 3.65
C ALA A 155 -2.26 3.76 2.26
N ALA A 156 -1.80 2.51 2.21
CA ALA A 156 -1.74 1.74 0.97
C ALA A 156 -3.15 1.46 0.40
N ALA A 157 -4.10 1.01 1.22
CA ALA A 157 -5.49 0.78 0.80
C ALA A 157 -6.16 2.06 0.30
N ALA A 158 -5.92 3.18 1.01
CA ALA A 158 -6.43 4.50 0.67
C ALA A 158 -5.90 5.01 -0.68
N ALA A 159 -4.64 4.70 -1.01
CA ALA A 159 -4.07 5.06 -2.32
C ALA A 159 -4.90 4.45 -3.47
N ALA A 160 -5.31 3.19 -3.35
CA ALA A 160 -6.19 2.56 -4.35
C ALA A 160 -7.61 3.15 -4.35
N ALA A 161 -8.20 3.38 -3.16
CA ALA A 161 -9.53 3.98 -3.05
C ALA A 161 -9.61 5.38 -3.72
N LEU A 162 -8.55 6.18 -3.58
CA LEU A 162 -8.47 7.53 -4.13
C LEU A 162 -8.13 7.57 -5.63
N LEU A 163 -7.72 6.45 -6.24
CA LEU A 163 -7.35 6.39 -7.66
C LEU A 163 -8.46 6.91 -8.58
N ARG A 164 -9.71 6.55 -8.29
CA ARG A 164 -10.88 6.97 -9.09
C ARG A 164 -11.22 8.45 -8.98
N SER A 165 -10.72 9.14 -7.95
CA SER A 165 -10.96 10.58 -7.74
C SER A 165 -9.98 11.47 -8.51
N GLY A 166 -9.02 10.90 -9.25
CA GLY A 166 -7.96 11.64 -9.92
C GLY A 166 -6.92 12.24 -8.95
N LEU A 167 -7.01 11.90 -7.66
CA LEU A 167 -6.12 12.38 -6.61
C LEU A 167 -4.85 11.52 -6.43
N VAL A 168 -4.81 10.37 -7.07
CA VAL A 168 -3.69 9.41 -7.08
C VAL A 168 -3.46 9.01 -8.53
N TYR A 169 -2.19 8.82 -8.90
CA TYR A 169 -1.81 8.32 -10.22
C TYR A 169 -0.93 7.09 -10.11
N VAL A 170 -0.96 6.31 -11.18
CA VAL A 170 -0.08 5.16 -11.37
C VAL A 170 1.15 5.63 -12.12
N LEU A 171 2.32 5.53 -11.50
CA LEU A 171 3.58 5.57 -12.23
C LEU A 171 3.81 4.21 -12.87
N ALA A 172 4.20 4.21 -14.14
CA ALA A 172 4.56 2.99 -14.84
C ALA A 172 5.72 2.31 -14.10
N GLY A 173 5.46 1.12 -13.57
CA GLY A 173 6.47 0.20 -13.07
C GLY A 173 6.69 -0.93 -14.07
N GLU A 174 7.78 -1.66 -13.91
CA GLU A 174 8.20 -2.68 -14.87
C GLU A 174 7.27 -3.91 -14.89
N ARG A 175 6.66 -4.24 -13.74
CA ARG A 175 5.69 -5.35 -13.60
C ARG A 175 4.36 -4.92 -13.00
N PHE A 176 4.41 -4.06 -11.99
CA PHE A 176 3.23 -3.55 -11.28
C PHE A 176 3.31 -2.03 -11.22
N GLY A 177 2.16 -1.36 -11.22
CA GLY A 177 2.11 0.09 -11.12
C GLY A 177 2.44 0.58 -9.71
N PHE A 178 3.10 1.74 -9.60
CA PHE A 178 3.37 2.39 -8.32
C PHE A 178 2.39 3.54 -8.08
N LEU A 179 1.64 3.49 -6.98
CA LEU A 179 0.68 4.55 -6.65
C LEU A 179 1.37 5.72 -5.95
N VAL A 180 1.20 6.92 -6.50
CA VAL A 180 1.64 8.20 -5.92
C VAL A 180 0.48 9.19 -5.86
N PRO A 181 0.38 10.03 -4.82
CA PRO A 181 -0.66 11.02 -4.74
C PRO A 181 -0.32 12.27 -5.55
N LEU A 182 -1.34 13.06 -5.86
CA LEU A 182 -1.18 14.47 -6.23
C LEU A 182 -0.38 15.20 -5.14
N ARG A 183 0.57 16.04 -5.55
CA ARG A 183 1.28 16.92 -4.62
C ARG A 183 0.29 17.87 -3.95
N GLY A 184 0.27 17.89 -2.62
CA GLY A 184 -0.74 18.65 -1.86
C GLY A 184 -2.12 18.01 -1.91
N LEU A 185 -2.20 16.68 -1.99
CA LEU A 185 -3.42 15.91 -1.79
C LEU A 185 -4.25 16.48 -0.63
N CYS A 186 -3.63 16.74 0.53
CA CYS A 186 -4.32 17.18 1.74
C CYS A 186 -5.05 18.52 1.60
N THR A 187 -4.61 19.42 0.71
CA THR A 187 -5.30 20.70 0.48
C THR A 187 -6.48 20.55 -0.48
N ARG A 188 -6.66 19.35 -1.06
CA ARG A 188 -7.74 18.99 -1.99
C ARG A 188 -8.67 17.93 -1.40
N LEU A 189 -8.37 17.42 -0.21
CA LEU A 189 -9.24 16.50 0.52
C LEU A 189 -10.39 17.27 1.16
#